data_AF-A0A6F9CUS5-F1
#
_entry.id   AF-A0A6F9CUS5-F1
#
_cell.length_a   1.000
_cell.length_b   1.000
_cell.length_c   1.000
_cell.angle_alpha   90.00
_cell.angle_beta   90.00
_cell.angle_gamma   90.00
#
_symmetry.space_group_name_H-M   'P 1'
#
loop_
_entity.id
_entity.type
_entity.pdbx_description
1 polymer ?
#
loop_
_entity_poly.entity_id
_entity_poly.type
_entity_poly.pdbx_seq_one_letter_code
_entity_poly.pdbx_strand_id
1 'polypeptide(L)'
;MGFLHVNTRSVLPKIDQLKVWVHSSNPDVLVITETWLRKSVLNTDVNLSGYNLFRQDRSSKGGGVAIFTKEHLQCSVVSTKFSPWFDRDLAELLHLKNSIWRKARHTLTQADWLSFRQMRNTCTQAIRKAKVSYFKEQFSLCGSNPKKFWKTVKDQENKPSSTQLPMSLNVDDVVVTDKEHMAELFKSPLH
;
A
#
# COMPACT_ATOMS: atom_id res chain seq x y z
N MET A 1 25.72 4.88 1.96
CA MET A 1 24.69 3.86 1.67
C MET A 1 24.36 3.91 0.19
N GLY A 2 24.79 2.92 -0.58
CA GLY A 2 24.59 2.80 -2.02
C GLY A 2 23.43 1.87 -2.37
N PHE A 3 22.59 2.27 -3.33
CA PHE A 3 21.44 1.52 -3.80
C PHE A 3 21.61 1.15 -5.27
N LEU A 4 21.23 -0.07 -5.63
CA LEU A 4 21.18 -0.54 -7.01
C LEU A 4 19.81 -1.14 -7.27
N HIS A 5 19.13 -0.72 -8.34
CA HIS A 5 17.86 -1.30 -8.77
C HIS A 5 17.97 -1.82 -10.19
N VAL A 6 17.53 -3.07 -10.40
CA VAL A 6 17.57 -3.73 -11.71
C VAL A 6 16.26 -4.47 -11.97
N ASN A 7 15.67 -4.26 -13.14
CA ASN A 7 14.59 -5.10 -13.64
C ASN A 7 15.18 -6.24 -14.48
N THR A 8 15.13 -7.48 -13.98
CA THR A 8 15.82 -8.61 -14.62
C THR A 8 14.97 -9.37 -15.63
N ARG A 9 13.64 -9.26 -15.58
CA ARG A 9 12.70 -10.04 -16.41
C ARG A 9 13.10 -11.53 -16.47
N SER A 10 13.26 -12.15 -15.30
CA SER A 10 13.86 -13.47 -15.04
C SER A 10 15.31 -13.40 -14.52
N VAL A 11 15.49 -13.71 -13.24
CA VAL A 11 16.78 -13.66 -12.56
C VAL A 11 17.60 -14.96 -12.70
N LEU A 12 16.94 -16.12 -12.68
CA LEU A 12 17.63 -17.42 -12.63
C LEU A 12 18.64 -17.64 -13.77
N PRO A 13 18.29 -17.38 -15.05
CA PRO A 13 19.26 -17.55 -16.15
C PRO A 13 20.42 -16.55 -16.13
N LYS A 14 20.35 -15.52 -15.29
CA LYS A 14 21.27 -14.37 -15.26
C LYS A 14 22.02 -14.28 -13.92
N ILE A 15 21.90 -15.30 -13.06
CA ILE A 15 22.39 -15.22 -11.69
C ILE A 15 23.91 -15.03 -11.62
N ASP A 16 24.67 -15.68 -12.51
CA ASP A 16 26.13 -15.57 -12.50
C ASP A 16 26.61 -14.21 -12.99
N GLN A 17 25.96 -13.66 -14.03
CA GLN A 17 26.22 -12.29 -14.48
C GLN A 17 25.90 -11.28 -13.37
N LEU A 18 24.79 -11.50 -12.66
CA LEU A 18 24.39 -10.68 -11.54
C LEU A 18 25.42 -10.72 -10.40
N LYS A 19 25.95 -11.91 -10.06
CA LYS A 19 27.01 -12.05 -9.04
C LYS A 19 28.24 -11.22 -9.39
N VAL A 20 28.70 -11.28 -10.64
CA VAL A 20 29.84 -10.48 -11.12
C VAL A 20 29.55 -8.98 -10.98
N TRP A 21 28.37 -8.54 -11.40
CA TRP A 21 27.97 -7.14 -11.29
C TRP A 21 27.89 -6.66 -9.85
N VAL A 22 27.29 -7.46 -8.96
CA VAL A 22 27.19 -7.13 -7.54
C VAL A 22 28.57 -7.06 -6.89
N HIS A 23 29.48 -7.97 -7.23
CA HIS A 23 30.85 -7.92 -6.73
C HIS A 23 31.58 -6.62 -7.15
N SER A 24 31.41 -6.19 -8.40
CA SER A 24 32.06 -4.97 -8.90
C SER A 24 31.43 -3.68 -8.37
N SER A 25 30.10 -3.63 -8.27
CA SER A 25 29.33 -2.44 -7.87
C SER A 25 29.19 -2.30 -6.35
N ASN A 26 29.33 -3.40 -5.61
CA ASN A 26 29.28 -3.49 -4.14
C ASN A 26 28.17 -2.66 -3.45
N PRO A 27 26.89 -2.76 -3.91
CA PRO A 27 25.80 -1.95 -3.37
C PRO A 27 25.47 -2.36 -1.93
N ASP A 28 25.04 -1.42 -1.09
CA ASP A 28 24.55 -1.75 0.26
C ASP A 28 23.18 -2.43 0.21
N VAL A 29 22.35 -2.00 -0.75
CA VAL A 29 21.03 -2.58 -1.05
C VAL A 29 20.88 -2.78 -2.56
N LEU A 30 20.55 -4.00 -2.97
CA LEU A 30 20.19 -4.36 -4.34
C LEU A 30 18.70 -4.72 -4.40
N VAL A 31 17.96 -4.07 -5.27
CA VAL A 31 16.54 -4.34 -5.52
C VAL A 31 16.39 -4.91 -6.92
N ILE A 32 15.79 -6.09 -7.01
CA ILE A 32 15.52 -6.78 -8.27
C ILE A 32 14.01 -6.89 -8.48
N THR A 33 13.52 -6.33 -9.57
CA THR A 33 12.12 -6.41 -9.99
C THR A 33 11.95 -7.35 -11.19
N GLU A 34 10.74 -7.91 -11.34
CA GLU A 34 10.42 -8.91 -12.37
C GLU A 34 11.36 -10.14 -12.28
N THR A 35 11.60 -10.63 -11.06
CA THR A 35 12.52 -11.76 -10.80
C THR A 35 12.05 -13.05 -11.45
N TRP A 36 10.73 -13.20 -11.59
CA TRP A 36 10.03 -14.38 -12.10
C TRP A 36 10.27 -15.67 -11.30
N LEU A 37 10.77 -15.54 -10.07
CA LEU A 37 10.96 -16.64 -9.13
C LEU A 37 9.62 -17.23 -8.70
N ARG A 38 9.64 -18.54 -8.41
CA ARG A 38 8.52 -19.32 -7.92
C ARG A 38 8.91 -19.92 -6.57
N LYS A 39 7.90 -20.29 -5.77
CA LYS A 39 8.09 -20.92 -4.45
C LYS A 39 8.91 -22.21 -4.49
N SER A 40 9.01 -22.86 -5.66
CA SER A 40 9.82 -24.06 -5.87
C SER A 40 11.32 -23.78 -5.99
N VAL A 41 11.73 -22.53 -6.25
CA VAL A 41 13.13 -22.13 -6.35
C VAL A 41 13.68 -21.94 -4.94
N LEU A 42 14.84 -22.52 -4.64
CA LEU A 42 15.47 -22.42 -3.33
C LEU A 42 16.23 -21.10 -3.19
N ASN A 43 16.41 -20.61 -1.97
CA ASN A 43 17.21 -19.41 -1.73
C ASN A 43 18.68 -19.62 -2.15
N THR A 44 19.19 -20.85 -2.07
CA THR A 44 20.53 -21.25 -2.52
C THR A 44 20.74 -21.02 -4.02
N ASP A 45 19.69 -21.17 -4.83
CA ASP A 45 19.75 -21.02 -6.29
C ASP A 45 19.99 -19.56 -6.72
N VAL A 46 19.70 -18.62 -5.83
CA VAL A 46 19.80 -17.17 -6.07
C VAL A 46 20.64 -16.45 -5.02
N ASN A 47 21.46 -17.20 -4.27
CA ASN A 47 22.25 -16.67 -3.18
C ASN A 47 23.37 -15.73 -3.67
N LEU A 48 23.58 -14.63 -2.95
CA LEU A 48 24.67 -13.68 -3.14
C LEU A 48 25.49 -13.63 -1.83
N SER A 49 26.76 -14.01 -1.89
CA SER A 49 27.64 -14.04 -0.70
C SER A 49 27.78 -12.64 -0.07
N GLY A 50 27.63 -12.55 1.25
CA GLY A 50 27.69 -11.29 1.98
C GLY A 50 26.37 -10.50 2.00
N TYR A 51 25.28 -11.08 1.49
CA TYR A 51 23.96 -10.45 1.44
C TYR A 51 22.86 -11.32 2.06
N ASN A 52 22.00 -10.68 2.84
CA ASN A 52 20.70 -11.20 3.26
C ASN A 52 19.69 -11.07 2.11
N LEU A 53 18.85 -12.09 1.90
CA LEU A 53 17.82 -12.12 0.87
C LEU A 53 16.40 -12.00 1.46
N PHE A 54 15.65 -11.01 0.98
CA PHE A 54 14.21 -10.86 1.19
C PHE A 54 13.50 -10.93 -0.16
N ARG A 55 12.51 -11.82 -0.34
CA ARG A 55 11.82 -11.94 -1.63
C ARG A 55 10.33 -12.18 -1.50
N GLN A 56 9.62 -11.74 -2.53
CA GLN A 56 8.23 -12.06 -2.79
C GLN A 56 8.15 -12.70 -4.18
N ASP A 57 7.88 -14.00 -4.22
CA ASP A 57 7.75 -14.74 -5.48
C ASP A 57 6.44 -14.42 -6.20
N ARG A 58 6.41 -14.62 -7.52
CA ARG A 58 5.19 -14.37 -8.30
C ARG A 58 4.12 -15.43 -8.04
N SER A 59 2.86 -15.01 -8.07
CA SER A 59 1.69 -15.87 -8.03
C SER A 59 1.10 -16.18 -9.42
N SER A 60 1.48 -15.42 -10.45
CA SER A 60 0.94 -15.55 -11.82
C SER A 60 2.04 -15.30 -12.88
N LYS A 61 1.66 -15.02 -14.13
CA LYS A 61 2.61 -14.75 -15.22
C LYS A 61 3.24 -13.36 -15.03
N GLY A 62 4.56 -13.33 -14.88
CA GLY A 62 5.33 -12.10 -14.61
C GLY A 62 5.38 -11.71 -13.13
N GLY A 63 6.15 -10.70 -12.78
CA GLY A 63 6.28 -10.17 -11.42
C GLY A 63 7.33 -10.87 -10.55
N GLY A 64 7.19 -10.68 -9.23
CA GLY A 64 8.16 -11.11 -8.24
C GLY A 64 9.25 -10.05 -7.99
N VAL A 65 9.69 -9.98 -6.73
CA VAL A 65 10.68 -9.01 -6.23
C VAL A 65 11.67 -9.73 -5.32
N ALA A 66 12.95 -9.37 -5.41
CA ALA A 66 13.98 -9.77 -4.46
C ALA A 66 14.78 -8.54 -4.03
N ILE A 67 15.05 -8.42 -2.74
CA ILE A 67 15.85 -7.38 -2.14
C ILE A 67 17.02 -8.07 -1.43
N PHE A 68 18.23 -7.66 -1.77
CA PHE A 68 19.45 -8.09 -1.13
C PHE A 68 20.02 -6.93 -0.32
N THR A 69 20.36 -7.17 0.95
CA THR A 69 21.02 -6.18 1.82
C THR A 69 22.31 -6.77 2.35
N LYS A 70 23.37 -5.97 2.53
CA LYS A 70 24.61 -6.50 3.14
C LYS A 70 24.33 -7.12 4.51
N GLU A 71 25.02 -8.22 4.83
CA GLU A 71 24.78 -9.01 6.06
C GLU A 71 24.87 -8.19 7.35
N HIS A 72 25.76 -7.19 7.39
CA HIS A 72 25.95 -6.34 8.56
C HIS A 72 24.88 -5.25 8.73
N LEU A 73 23.98 -5.07 7.75
CA LEU A 73 22.86 -4.13 7.85
C LEU A 73 21.69 -4.80 8.55
N GLN A 74 21.26 -4.21 9.67
CA GLN A 74 20.06 -4.64 10.37
C GLN A 74 18.83 -4.23 9.58
N CYS A 75 18.06 -5.21 9.11
CA CYS A 75 16.86 -5.01 8.29
C CYS A 75 15.75 -5.93 8.78
N SER A 76 14.52 -5.45 8.79
CA SER A 76 13.33 -6.24 9.11
C SER A 76 12.24 -6.02 8.06
N VAL A 77 11.52 -7.09 7.72
CA VAL A 77 10.36 -6.99 6.84
C VAL A 77 9.22 -6.38 7.62
N VAL A 78 8.84 -5.15 7.26
CA VAL A 78 7.66 -4.51 7.83
C VAL A 78 6.44 -5.00 7.07
N SER A 79 5.58 -5.77 7.74
CA SER A 79 4.22 -5.99 7.25
C SER A 79 3.48 -4.66 7.37
N THR A 80 3.38 -3.93 6.26
CA THR A 80 2.39 -2.86 6.18
C THR A 80 1.05 -3.56 6.24
N LYS A 81 0.41 -3.60 7.41
CA LYS A 81 -1.02 -3.90 7.48
C LYS A 81 -1.66 -2.92 6.54
N PHE A 82 -2.21 -3.40 5.42
CA PHE A 82 -3.13 -2.60 4.64
C PHE A 82 -4.13 -2.02 5.64
N SER A 83 -4.47 -0.74 5.49
CA SER A 83 -5.45 -0.12 6.38
C SER A 83 -6.66 -1.05 6.45
N PRO A 84 -7.23 -1.37 7.63
CA PRO A 84 -8.18 -2.48 7.75
C PRO A 84 -9.44 -2.36 6.88
N TRP A 85 -9.74 -1.16 6.38
CA TRP A 85 -10.79 -0.89 5.39
C TRP A 85 -10.43 -1.25 3.94
N PHE A 86 -9.18 -1.62 3.65
CA PHE A 86 -8.68 -1.97 2.33
C PHE A 86 -8.55 -3.49 2.21
N ASP A 87 -9.55 -4.11 1.60
CA ASP A 87 -9.64 -5.55 1.40
C ASP A 87 -9.15 -5.98 0.00
N ARG A 88 -9.22 -7.29 -0.24
CA ARG A 88 -8.86 -7.91 -1.51
C ARG A 88 -9.76 -7.44 -2.65
N ASP A 89 -11.06 -7.29 -2.40
CA ASP A 89 -12.04 -6.89 -3.42
C ASP A 89 -11.74 -5.49 -3.95
N LEU A 90 -11.38 -4.55 -3.08
CA LEU A 90 -10.92 -3.21 -3.47
C LEU A 90 -9.62 -3.25 -4.26
N ALA A 91 -8.67 -4.10 -3.87
CA ALA A 91 -7.43 -4.29 -4.61
C ALA A 91 -7.72 -4.81 -6.03
N GLU A 92 -8.59 -5.81 -6.17
CA GLU A 92 -9.02 -6.36 -7.45
C GLU A 92 -9.73 -5.31 -8.33
N LEU A 93 -10.61 -4.50 -7.74
CA LEU A 93 -11.29 -3.38 -8.42
C LEU A 93 -10.27 -2.37 -8.98
N LEU A 94 -9.25 -2.01 -8.19
CA LEU A 94 -8.18 -1.12 -8.63
C LEU A 94 -7.32 -1.74 -9.74
N HIS A 95 -7.04 -3.04 -9.67
CA HIS A 95 -6.33 -3.76 -10.73
C HIS A 95 -7.14 -3.77 -12.03
N LEU A 96 -8.44 -4.03 -11.97
CA LEU A 96 -9.33 -4.01 -13.13
C LEU A 96 -9.37 -2.62 -13.77
N LYS A 97 -9.55 -1.57 -12.96
CA LYS A 97 -9.46 -0.17 -13.40
C LYS A 97 -8.15 0.12 -14.14
N ASN A 98 -7.02 -0.34 -13.62
CA ASN A 98 -5.71 -0.15 -14.26
C ASN A 98 -5.61 -0.94 -15.58
N SER A 99 -6.23 -2.12 -15.68
CA SER A 99 -6.31 -2.89 -16.92
C SER A 99 -7.13 -2.17 -17.99
N ILE A 100 -8.31 -1.67 -17.63
CA ILE A 100 -9.18 -0.90 -18.54
C ILE A 100 -8.49 0.40 -18.97
N TRP A 101 -7.81 1.09 -18.06
CA TRP A 101 -7.01 2.28 -18.39
C TRP A 101 -5.91 1.97 -19.41
N ARG A 102 -5.18 0.87 -19.22
CA ARG A 102 -4.17 0.40 -20.18
C ARG A 102 -4.81 0.16 -21.55
N LYS A 103 -5.96 -0.51 -21.61
CA LYS A 103 -6.70 -0.74 -22.86
C LYS A 103 -7.08 0.57 -23.54
N ALA A 104 -7.73 1.49 -22.82
CA ALA A 104 -8.18 2.78 -23.36
C ALA A 104 -7.03 3.62 -23.93
N ARG A 105 -5.85 3.57 -23.27
CA ARG A 105 -4.64 4.25 -23.76
C ARG A 105 -4.08 3.64 -25.05
N HIS A 106 -4.28 2.34 -25.28
CA HIS A 106 -3.79 1.66 -26.47
C HIS A 106 -4.77 1.78 -27.65
N THR A 107 -6.06 1.60 -27.41
CA THR A 107 -7.08 1.59 -28.47
C THR A 107 -7.55 2.99 -28.85
N LEU A 108 -7.45 3.95 -27.92
CA LEU A 108 -7.89 5.34 -28.07
C LEU A 108 -9.36 5.52 -28.45
N THR A 109 -10.19 4.46 -28.32
CA THR A 109 -11.60 4.52 -28.67
C THR A 109 -12.43 5.21 -27.60
N GLN A 110 -13.47 5.94 -28.02
CA GLN A 110 -14.40 6.58 -27.09
C GLN A 110 -15.08 5.55 -26.16
N ALA A 111 -15.42 4.38 -26.69
CA ALA A 111 -16.04 3.31 -25.90
C ALA A 111 -15.15 2.84 -24.74
N ASP A 112 -13.86 2.59 -24.99
CA ASP A 112 -12.94 2.15 -23.93
C ASP A 112 -12.67 3.27 -22.90
N TRP A 113 -12.64 4.53 -23.34
CA TRP A 113 -12.55 5.68 -22.42
C TRP A 113 -13.79 5.85 -21.55
N LEU A 114 -14.99 5.58 -22.09
CA LEU A 114 -16.24 5.56 -21.31
C LEU A 114 -16.22 4.43 -20.28
N SER A 115 -15.80 3.21 -20.66
CA SER A 115 -15.62 2.09 -19.74
C SER A 115 -14.62 2.43 -18.63
N PHE A 116 -13.50 3.09 -18.95
CA PHE A 116 -12.54 3.55 -17.94
C PHE A 116 -13.16 4.55 -16.97
N ARG A 117 -13.90 5.55 -17.47
CA ARG A 117 -14.55 6.57 -16.62
C ARG A 117 -15.56 5.92 -15.67
N GLN A 118 -16.37 4.99 -16.16
CA GLN A 118 -17.30 4.23 -15.31
C GLN A 118 -16.56 3.47 -14.22
N MET A 119 -15.55 2.68 -14.58
CA MET A 119 -14.76 1.91 -13.60
C MET A 119 -14.06 2.80 -12.58
N ARG A 120 -13.52 3.96 -13.00
CA ARG A 120 -12.90 4.94 -12.09
C ARG A 120 -13.91 5.41 -11.03
N ASN A 121 -15.13 5.73 -11.44
CA ASN A 121 -16.18 6.17 -10.54
C ASN A 121 -16.61 5.04 -9.60
N THR A 122 -16.73 3.81 -10.09
CA THR A 122 -16.98 2.63 -9.27
C THR A 122 -15.91 2.45 -8.19
N CYS A 123 -14.61 2.48 -8.56
CA CYS A 123 -13.52 2.42 -7.56
C CYS A 123 -13.62 3.55 -6.53
N THR A 124 -13.92 4.77 -6.97
CA THR A 124 -14.03 5.93 -6.08
C THR A 124 -15.14 5.72 -5.05
N GLN A 125 -16.31 5.26 -5.51
CA GLN A 125 -17.45 4.96 -4.62
C GLN A 125 -17.14 3.80 -3.67
N ALA A 126 -16.53 2.73 -4.16
CA ALA A 126 -16.16 1.57 -3.35
C ALA A 126 -15.17 1.94 -2.24
N ILE A 127 -14.10 2.69 -2.56
CA ILE A 127 -13.13 3.17 -1.58
C ILE A 127 -13.81 4.07 -0.54
N ARG A 128 -14.68 4.99 -1.00
CA ARG A 128 -15.44 5.86 -0.08
C ARG A 128 -16.32 5.04 0.85
N LYS A 129 -17.07 4.08 0.32
CA LYS A 129 -17.96 3.20 1.08
C LYS A 129 -17.18 2.41 2.13
N ALA A 130 -16.07 1.80 1.75
CA ALA A 130 -15.26 0.99 2.66
C ALA A 130 -14.67 1.82 3.80
N LYS A 131 -14.11 2.99 3.49
CA LYS A 131 -13.63 3.94 4.52
C LYS A 131 -14.76 4.33 5.48
N VAL A 132 -15.90 4.76 4.93
CA VAL A 132 -17.05 5.18 5.74
C VAL A 132 -17.53 4.04 6.64
N SER A 133 -17.70 2.84 6.09
CA SER A 133 -18.14 1.66 6.86
C SER A 133 -17.20 1.35 8.02
N TYR A 134 -15.90 1.31 7.74
CA TYR A 134 -14.90 1.02 8.75
C TYR A 134 -14.87 2.08 9.85
N PHE A 135 -14.83 3.37 9.50
CA PHE A 135 -14.77 4.42 10.51
C PHE A 135 -16.06 4.50 11.33
N LYS A 136 -17.23 4.27 10.72
CA LYS A 136 -18.51 4.15 11.44
C LYS A 136 -18.45 3.05 12.51
N GLU A 137 -17.94 1.87 12.15
CA GLU A 137 -17.79 0.76 13.10
C GLU A 137 -16.74 1.04 14.18
N GLN A 138 -15.58 1.60 13.83
CA GLN A 138 -14.57 1.95 14.82
C GLN A 138 -15.08 3.02 15.81
N PHE A 139 -15.86 3.98 15.34
CA PHE A 139 -16.43 5.02 16.19
C PHE A 139 -17.58 4.50 17.06
N SER A 140 -18.40 3.56 16.58
CA SER A 140 -19.43 2.94 17.43
C SER A 140 -18.79 2.13 18.57
N LEU A 141 -17.68 1.44 18.32
CA LEU A 141 -16.89 0.71 19.34
C LEU A 141 -16.19 1.63 20.37
N CYS A 142 -16.11 2.94 20.12
CA CYS A 142 -15.58 3.90 21.09
C CYS A 142 -16.59 4.25 22.19
N GLY A 143 -17.89 3.97 22.02
CA GLY A 143 -18.94 4.29 22.99
C GLY A 143 -18.95 5.77 23.39
N SER A 144 -19.34 6.08 24.64
CA SER A 144 -19.32 7.44 25.19
C SER A 144 -17.95 7.86 25.77
N ASN A 145 -16.83 7.32 25.27
CA ASN A 145 -15.49 7.67 25.75
C ASN A 145 -14.74 8.56 24.73
N PRO A 146 -14.78 9.90 24.88
CA PRO A 146 -14.12 10.85 23.99
C PRO A 146 -12.60 10.65 23.91
N LYS A 147 -11.94 10.25 25.01
CA LYS A 147 -10.49 10.01 25.03
C LYS A 147 -10.12 8.84 24.13
N LYS A 148 -10.92 7.76 24.15
CA LYS A 148 -10.76 6.60 23.26
C LYS A 148 -10.99 6.99 21.80
N PHE A 149 -12.03 7.78 21.52
CA PHE A 149 -12.33 8.31 20.18
C PHE A 149 -11.16 9.11 19.60
N TRP A 150 -10.70 10.14 20.32
CA TRP A 150 -9.60 11.00 19.85
C TRP A 150 -8.25 10.27 19.78
N LYS A 151 -8.05 9.21 20.57
CA LYS A 151 -6.90 8.31 20.43
C LYS A 151 -6.97 7.54 19.11
N THR A 152 -8.10 6.91 18.80
CA THR A 152 -8.31 6.18 17.53
C THR A 152 -8.11 7.09 16.31
N VAL A 153 -8.60 8.34 16.35
CA VAL A 153 -8.37 9.33 15.28
C VAL A 153 -6.89 9.63 15.10
N LYS A 154 -6.16 9.89 16.19
CA LYS A 154 -4.72 10.19 16.15
C LYS A 154 -3.86 9.02 15.65
N ASP A 155 -4.21 7.79 16.04
CA ASP A 155 -3.47 6.59 15.66
C ASP A 155 -3.62 6.23 14.17
N GLN A 156 -4.58 6.86 13.46
CA GLN A 156 -4.83 6.64 12.03
C GLN A 156 -4.33 7.78 11.13
N GLU A 157 -3.92 8.91 11.70
CA GLU A 157 -3.19 9.95 10.97
C GLU A 157 -1.75 9.48 10.75
N ASN A 158 -1.36 9.17 9.50
CA ASN A 158 0.04 8.99 9.13
C ASN A 158 0.81 10.29 9.43
N LYS A 159 1.41 10.44 10.61
CA LYS A 159 2.18 11.64 11.00
C LYS A 159 3.61 11.57 10.46
N PRO A 160 4.14 12.71 9.99
CA PRO A 160 4.62 13.75 10.90
C PRO A 160 3.98 15.13 10.67
N SER A 161 3.77 15.87 11.76
CA SER A 161 3.38 17.31 11.83
C SER A 161 1.88 17.67 11.75
N SER A 162 1.15 17.43 12.84
CA SER A 162 0.35 18.46 13.55
C SER A 162 -0.24 17.81 14.82
N THR A 163 0.15 18.30 15.99
CA THR A 163 -0.26 17.74 17.29
C THR A 163 -1.65 18.24 17.72
N GLN A 164 -2.25 19.15 16.96
CA GLN A 164 -3.50 19.80 17.34
C GLN A 164 -4.68 19.05 16.73
N LEU A 165 -5.48 18.44 17.63
CA LEU A 165 -6.83 18.01 17.30
C LEU A 165 -7.62 19.22 16.78
N PRO A 166 -8.59 19.05 15.86
CA PRO A 166 -9.48 20.13 15.49
C PRO A 166 -10.09 20.73 16.77
N MET A 167 -9.91 22.04 16.95
CA MET A 167 -10.36 22.77 18.15
C MET A 167 -11.84 23.15 18.08
N SER A 168 -12.43 23.04 16.90
CA SER A 168 -13.83 23.34 16.64
C SER A 168 -14.34 22.59 15.41
N LEU A 169 -15.62 22.23 15.42
CA LEU A 169 -16.36 21.69 14.28
C LEU A 169 -17.48 22.67 13.93
N ASN A 170 -17.58 23.08 12.66
CA ASN A 170 -18.72 23.85 12.19
C ASN A 170 -19.77 22.89 11.62
N VAL A 171 -20.95 22.85 12.23
CA VAL A 171 -22.11 22.09 11.76
C VAL A 171 -23.29 23.06 11.66
N ASP A 172 -23.83 23.25 10.46
CA ASP A 172 -25.01 24.10 10.19
C ASP A 172 -24.89 25.52 10.80
N ASP A 173 -23.75 26.17 10.57
CA ASP A 173 -23.38 27.50 11.09
C ASP A 173 -23.19 27.59 12.62
N VAL A 174 -23.21 26.45 13.33
CA VAL A 174 -22.89 26.36 14.75
C VAL A 174 -21.46 25.86 14.94
N VAL A 175 -20.63 26.68 15.59
CA VAL A 175 -19.26 26.32 15.96
C VAL A 175 -19.27 25.56 17.29
N VAL A 176 -19.02 24.26 17.22
CA VAL A 176 -18.92 23.37 18.39
C VAL A 176 -17.46 23.21 18.77
N THR A 177 -17.09 23.68 19.96
CA THR A 177 -15.72 23.58 20.51
C THR A 177 -15.56 22.49 21.56
N ASP A 178 -16.68 21.94 22.05
CA ASP A 178 -16.67 20.89 23.06
C ASP A 178 -16.31 19.53 22.46
N LYS A 179 -15.38 18.81 23.11
CA LYS A 179 -14.80 17.57 22.57
C LYS A 179 -15.73 16.38 22.69
N GLU A 180 -16.65 16.40 23.66
CA GLU A 180 -17.67 15.38 23.84
C GLU A 180 -18.73 15.54 22.75
N HIS A 181 -19.27 16.76 22.60
CA HIS A 181 -20.26 17.11 21.59
C HIS A 181 -19.71 16.94 20.16
N MET A 182 -18.46 17.32 19.88
CA MET A 182 -17.83 17.02 18.59
C MET A 182 -17.80 15.51 18.32
N ALA A 183 -17.39 14.69 19.31
CA ALA A 183 -17.34 13.23 19.14
C ALA A 183 -18.73 12.61 18.94
N GLU A 184 -19.79 13.19 19.50
CA GLU A 184 -21.18 12.77 19.27
C GLU A 184 -21.67 13.14 17.86
N LEU A 185 -21.40 14.36 17.39
CA LEU A 185 -21.72 14.79 16.03
C LEU A 185 -21.04 13.92 14.96
N PHE A 186 -19.78 13.52 15.19
CA PHE A 186 -19.08 12.58 14.31
C PHE A 186 -19.65 11.16 14.32
N LYS A 187 -20.38 10.75 15.36
CA LYS A 187 -21.02 9.43 15.48
C LYS A 187 -22.44 9.42 14.93
N SER A 188 -23.11 10.57 14.91
CA SER A 188 -24.45 10.70 14.35
C SER A 188 -24.39 10.57 12.82
N PRO A 189 -25.28 9.78 12.18
CA PRO A 189 -25.40 9.79 10.73
C PRO A 189 -25.91 11.17 10.31
N LEU A 190 -25.13 11.88 9.49
CA LEU A 190 -25.64 13.00 8.70
C LEU A 190 -26.93 12.55 8.00
N HIS A 191 -28.05 13.18 8.35
CA HIS A 191 -29.31 13.06 7.63
C HIS A 191 -29.19 13.65 6.23
#